data_AF-A0A9E1BCQ9-F1
#
_entry.id   AF-A0A9E1BCQ9-F1
#
_cell.length_a   1.000
_cell.length_b   1.000
_cell.length_c   1.000
_cell.angle_alpha   90.00
_cell.angle_beta   90.00
_cell.angle_gamma   90.00
#
_symmetry.space_group_name_H-M   'P 1'
#
loop_
_entity.id
_entity.type
_entity.pdbx_description
1 polymer ?
#
loop_
_entity_poly.entity_id
_entity_poly.type
_entity_poly.pdbx_seq_one_letter_code
_entity_poly.pdbx_strand_id
1 'polypeptide(L)'
;GARAINNSWGSNRKFYKAYEGATGYDGGNNLDIKDLDAAYKSYYPFVVNGKNFLDAAYEVATRYGVIQIFTAGNRDGMKESYTRAMLPYFRPDAEKYWLNVTGQLEGDTQRYNTPGHSKWWSVAAPAKPIYSTVVDLKTGKADYGTKGGTSMAAPHVTGALGVIMQRYPYMNNAQIREVLLTTARQIHDDFKEPADTRKISGFSAALGVPDERWGWGVVDLYKAMFGPGQLLGVFDVNLNSDDIYSNNISDVAIKFRKTEDDTEAKIWTERKAELEKIANLTPEQKAELEIGNAREGARELRASEGYEGTLIKRGQGTLSLAGDNSYTGKTIIKGGKIT
;
A
#
# COMPACT_ATOMS: atom_id res chain seq x y z
N GLY A 1 -4.27 21.95 3.54
CA GLY A 1 -2.86 21.56 3.74
C GLY A 1 -2.46 20.49 2.73
N ALA A 2 -1.20 20.05 2.74
CA ALA A 2 -0.75 18.93 1.90
C ALA A 2 -1.59 17.67 2.16
N ARG A 3 -2.01 16.96 1.10
CA ARG A 3 -2.79 15.71 1.20
C ARG A 3 -1.96 14.45 0.97
N ALA A 4 -0.83 14.58 0.27
CA ALA A 4 0.09 13.50 -0.04
C ALA A 4 1.54 13.99 0.00
N ILE A 5 2.46 13.16 0.49
CA ILE A 5 3.91 13.43 0.54
C ILE A 5 4.63 12.28 -0.17
N ASN A 6 5.38 12.63 -1.21
CA ASN A 6 6.16 11.68 -2.00
C ASN A 6 7.59 11.58 -1.44
N ASN A 7 7.93 10.41 -0.91
CA ASN A 7 9.26 10.07 -0.37
C ASN A 7 10.04 9.14 -1.33
N SER A 8 9.90 9.36 -2.65
CA SER A 8 10.52 8.55 -3.71
C SER A 8 12.04 8.52 -3.68
N TRP A 9 12.65 9.57 -3.14
CA TRP A 9 14.08 9.73 -3.00
C TRP A 9 14.48 9.63 -1.54
N GLY A 10 15.49 8.81 -1.27
CA GLY A 10 15.96 8.55 0.09
C GLY A 10 16.65 7.20 0.15
N SER A 11 17.84 7.17 0.75
CA SER A 11 18.52 5.91 1.02
C SER A 11 17.91 5.27 2.26
N ASN A 12 17.73 3.95 2.24
CA ASN A 12 17.49 3.22 3.48
C ASN A 12 18.64 3.45 4.46
N ARG A 13 18.36 3.23 5.75
CA ARG A 13 19.40 3.25 6.78
C ARG A 13 20.51 2.29 6.38
N LYS A 14 21.75 2.79 6.44
CA LYS A 14 22.92 1.97 6.22
C LYS A 14 23.12 1.04 7.44
N PHE A 15 23.12 -0.27 7.22
CA PHE A 15 23.53 -1.28 8.19
C PHE A 15 25.04 -1.45 8.09
N TYR A 16 25.78 -0.92 9.06
CA TYR A 16 27.22 -1.18 9.15
C TYR A 16 27.48 -2.68 9.33
N LYS A 17 28.64 -3.18 8.88
CA LYS A 17 29.10 -4.59 8.97
C LYS A 17 28.98 -5.25 10.36
N ALA A 18 28.68 -4.49 11.40
CA ALA A 18 28.43 -5.00 12.75
C ALA A 18 27.09 -5.76 12.92
N TYR A 19 26.20 -5.75 11.91
CA TYR A 19 24.98 -6.56 11.94
C TYR A 19 25.18 -7.88 11.20
N GLU A 20 24.95 -9.00 11.90
CA GLU A 20 25.05 -10.34 11.33
C GLU A 20 24.06 -10.51 10.16
N GLY A 21 24.57 -10.90 8.98
CA GLY A 21 23.78 -11.06 7.75
C GLY A 21 23.74 -9.85 6.80
N ALA A 22 24.42 -8.74 7.11
CA ALA A 22 24.54 -7.61 6.18
C ALA A 22 25.50 -7.94 5.01
N THR A 23 24.97 -8.27 3.83
CA THR A 23 25.76 -8.66 2.65
C THR A 23 26.00 -7.54 1.67
N GLY A 24 25.12 -6.53 1.60
CA GLY A 24 25.32 -5.33 0.78
C GLY A 24 25.51 -5.57 -0.72
N TYR A 25 24.52 -5.22 -1.54
CA TYR A 25 24.75 -5.13 -2.99
C TYR A 25 25.90 -4.12 -3.28
N ASP A 26 26.98 -4.61 -3.88
CA ASP A 26 28.26 -3.91 -4.16
C ASP A 26 29.12 -3.51 -2.94
N GLY A 27 29.07 -4.29 -1.84
CA GLY A 27 29.92 -4.03 -0.66
C GLY A 27 29.48 -2.81 0.17
N GLY A 28 28.26 -2.33 -0.06
CA GLY A 28 27.64 -1.26 0.71
C GLY A 28 27.03 -1.74 2.03
N ASN A 29 27.01 -0.85 3.02
CA ASN A 29 26.39 -1.06 4.33
C ASN A 29 24.84 -1.15 4.25
N ASN A 30 24.21 -2.14 3.61
CA ASN A 30 22.74 -2.29 3.56
C ASN A 30 22.33 -3.76 3.77
N LEU A 31 21.19 -3.98 4.43
CA LEU A 31 20.60 -5.32 4.62
C LEU A 31 19.68 -5.65 3.43
N ASP A 32 19.87 -6.84 2.84
CA ASP A 32 19.00 -7.38 1.80
C ASP A 32 17.74 -7.96 2.48
N ILE A 33 16.58 -7.35 2.22
CA ILE A 33 15.31 -7.72 2.86
C ILE A 33 14.66 -8.88 2.07
N LYS A 34 15.33 -10.03 2.12
CA LYS A 34 15.00 -11.24 1.36
C LYS A 34 13.80 -12.01 1.92
N ASP A 35 13.40 -11.72 3.15
CA ASP A 35 12.32 -12.36 3.88
C ASP A 35 11.85 -11.45 5.03
N LEU A 36 10.82 -11.90 5.74
CA LEU A 36 10.23 -11.18 6.86
C LEU A 36 11.17 -11.07 8.07
N ASP A 37 12.04 -12.07 8.32
CA ASP A 37 13.04 -12.01 9.40
C ASP A 37 14.05 -10.87 9.16
N ALA A 38 14.55 -10.75 7.92
CA ALA A 38 15.37 -9.63 7.51
C ALA A 38 14.63 -8.28 7.62
N ALA A 39 13.31 -8.27 7.39
CA ALA A 39 12.49 -7.06 7.56
C ALA A 39 12.40 -6.63 9.03
N TYR A 40 12.19 -7.57 9.96
CA TYR A 40 12.22 -7.31 11.40
C TYR A 40 13.58 -6.77 11.85
N LYS A 41 14.67 -7.45 11.46
CA LYS A 41 16.05 -6.98 11.73
C LYS A 41 16.29 -5.58 11.19
N SER A 42 15.71 -5.25 10.03
CA SER A 42 15.81 -3.92 9.44
C SER A 42 14.97 -2.87 10.20
N TYR A 43 13.87 -3.27 10.83
CA TYR A 43 12.98 -2.39 11.58
C TYR A 43 13.44 -2.11 13.01
N TYR A 44 13.99 -3.09 13.74
CA TYR A 44 14.36 -2.91 15.16
C TYR A 44 15.20 -1.66 15.46
N PRO A 45 16.20 -1.28 14.65
CA PRO A 45 16.96 -0.06 14.89
C PRO A 45 16.13 1.23 14.89
N PHE A 46 14.93 1.24 14.31
CA PHE A 46 14.00 2.37 14.32
C PHE A 46 13.17 2.46 15.60
N VAL A 47 12.98 1.37 16.34
CA VAL A 47 12.20 1.37 17.59
C VAL A 47 13.07 1.39 18.84
N VAL A 48 14.31 0.90 18.75
CA VAL A 48 15.23 0.90 19.92
C VAL A 48 16.04 2.19 20.09
N ASN A 49 16.14 3.06 19.07
CA ASN A 49 17.04 4.23 19.07
C ASN A 49 16.31 5.59 19.15
N GLY A 50 15.20 5.66 19.88
CA GLY A 50 14.42 6.90 20.03
C GLY A 50 13.74 7.36 18.73
N LYS A 51 13.14 8.57 18.78
CA LYS A 51 12.38 9.11 17.65
C LYS A 51 13.25 9.36 16.42
N ASN A 52 12.73 8.99 15.25
CA ASN A 52 13.40 9.17 13.96
C ASN A 52 12.43 9.69 12.88
N PHE A 53 12.93 9.83 11.63
CA PHE A 53 12.12 10.38 10.54
C PHE A 53 10.88 9.54 10.22
N LEU A 54 10.91 8.22 10.47
CA LEU A 54 9.79 7.33 10.21
C LEU A 54 8.67 7.55 11.23
N ASP A 55 9.03 7.86 12.48
CA ASP A 55 8.08 8.32 13.50
C ASP A 55 7.44 9.65 13.10
N ALA A 56 8.23 10.61 12.63
CA ALA A 56 7.70 11.90 12.17
C ALA A 56 6.73 11.73 10.98
N ALA A 57 7.07 10.89 10.01
CA ALA A 57 6.20 10.59 8.86
C ALA A 57 4.90 9.91 9.30
N TYR A 58 4.98 8.95 10.24
CA TYR A 58 3.85 8.28 10.85
C TYR A 58 2.95 9.26 11.62
N GLU A 59 3.52 10.09 12.49
CA GLU A 59 2.76 11.08 13.28
C GLU A 59 2.03 12.08 12.38
N VAL A 60 2.66 12.54 11.29
CA VAL A 60 2.01 13.41 10.30
C VAL A 60 0.87 12.67 9.60
N ALA A 61 1.08 11.42 9.22
CA ALA A 61 0.08 10.61 8.51
C ALA A 61 -1.15 10.36 9.40
N THR A 62 -0.97 9.89 10.63
CA THR A 62 -2.09 9.51 11.52
C THR A 62 -2.78 10.73 12.12
N ARG A 63 -2.06 11.83 12.38
CA ARG A 63 -2.66 13.04 12.95
C ARG A 63 -3.42 13.89 11.93
N TYR A 64 -2.93 13.97 10.70
CA TYR A 64 -3.48 14.87 9.68
C TYR A 64 -4.10 14.15 8.49
N GLY A 65 -4.09 12.81 8.48
CA GLY A 65 -4.62 11.99 7.40
C GLY A 65 -3.84 12.13 6.09
N VAL A 66 -2.53 12.46 6.15
CA VAL A 66 -1.71 12.69 4.96
C VAL A 66 -1.18 11.37 4.40
N ILE A 67 -1.37 11.13 3.10
CA ILE A 67 -0.84 9.92 2.43
C ILE A 67 0.68 10.03 2.31
N GLN A 68 1.41 9.08 2.86
CA GLN A 68 2.85 8.93 2.67
C GLN A 68 3.14 7.92 1.58
N ILE A 69 3.88 8.32 0.55
CA ILE A 69 4.26 7.45 -0.56
C ILE A 69 5.74 7.08 -0.42
N PHE A 70 6.03 5.79 -0.29
CA PHE A 70 7.37 5.24 -0.21
C PHE A 70 7.59 4.20 -1.31
N THR A 71 8.83 4.07 -1.79
CA THR A 71 9.19 3.14 -2.85
C THR A 71 9.61 1.79 -2.29
N ALA A 72 9.24 0.70 -2.98
CA ALA A 72 9.56 -0.67 -2.59
C ALA A 72 11.07 -0.93 -2.53
N GLY A 73 11.85 -0.37 -3.46
CA GLY A 73 13.30 -0.57 -3.54
C GLY A 73 13.75 -1.14 -4.88
N ASN A 74 15.06 -1.09 -5.15
CA ASN A 74 15.67 -1.44 -6.43
C ASN A 74 16.78 -2.50 -6.26
N ARG A 75 16.57 -3.50 -5.41
CA ARG A 75 17.54 -4.58 -5.11
C ARG A 75 17.25 -5.87 -5.88
N ASP A 76 16.69 -5.74 -7.08
CA ASP A 76 16.38 -6.81 -8.01
C ASP A 76 15.73 -8.07 -7.38
N GLY A 77 14.41 -8.05 -7.22
CA GLY A 77 13.62 -9.23 -6.83
C GLY A 77 13.65 -9.62 -5.34
N MET A 78 14.10 -8.72 -4.45
CA MET A 78 13.93 -8.93 -3.00
C MET A 78 12.46 -9.17 -2.65
N LYS A 79 12.20 -10.18 -1.81
CA LYS A 79 10.84 -10.59 -1.42
C LYS A 79 10.08 -9.49 -0.69
N GLU A 80 10.79 -8.66 0.06
CA GLU A 80 10.19 -7.59 0.83
C GLU A 80 10.63 -6.20 0.35
N SER A 81 9.75 -5.25 0.58
CA SER A 81 10.02 -3.84 0.35
C SER A 81 10.93 -3.26 1.44
N TYR A 82 11.53 -2.12 1.16
CA TYR A 82 12.28 -1.36 2.14
C TYR A 82 11.47 -1.04 3.40
N THR A 83 12.12 -1.06 4.59
CA THR A 83 11.47 -0.87 5.90
C THR A 83 10.53 0.33 5.96
N ARG A 84 10.94 1.46 5.38
CA ARG A 84 10.11 2.67 5.31
C ARG A 84 8.80 2.47 4.53
N ALA A 85 8.82 1.65 3.48
CA ALA A 85 7.62 1.29 2.73
C ALA A 85 6.80 0.20 3.43
N MET A 86 7.44 -0.67 4.21
CA MET A 86 6.79 -1.72 5.00
C MET A 86 6.23 -1.25 6.34
N LEU A 87 6.33 0.03 6.71
CA LEU A 87 5.93 0.50 8.04
C LEU A 87 4.55 -0.02 8.51
N PRO A 88 3.49 -0.08 7.67
CA PRO A 88 2.20 -0.62 8.11
C PRO A 88 2.23 -2.08 8.57
N TYR A 89 3.22 -2.87 8.16
CA TYR A 89 3.41 -4.20 8.72
C TYR A 89 3.70 -4.12 10.24
N PHE A 90 4.54 -3.18 10.64
CA PHE A 90 4.97 -2.98 12.03
C PHE A 90 4.07 -2.03 12.83
N ARG A 91 3.34 -1.12 12.13
CA ARG A 91 2.38 -0.16 12.70
C ARG A 91 1.09 -0.16 11.87
N PRO A 92 0.18 -1.13 12.10
CA PRO A 92 -0.97 -1.37 11.22
C PRO A 92 -1.95 -0.20 11.07
N ASP A 93 -2.05 0.65 12.09
CA ASP A 93 -2.89 1.84 12.05
C ASP A 93 -2.42 2.89 11.02
N ALA A 94 -1.16 2.80 10.57
CA ALA A 94 -0.63 3.63 9.49
C ALA A 94 -1.17 3.24 8.10
N GLU A 95 -1.71 2.02 7.92
CA GLU A 95 -2.03 1.45 6.60
C GLU A 95 -2.95 2.34 5.77
N LYS A 96 -3.93 2.99 6.42
CA LYS A 96 -4.92 3.89 5.79
C LYS A 96 -4.27 5.12 5.12
N TYR A 97 -3.03 5.45 5.48
CA TYR A 97 -2.32 6.65 5.03
C TYR A 97 -0.94 6.32 4.43
N TRP A 98 -0.69 5.07 4.06
CA TRP A 98 0.60 4.64 3.52
C TRP A 98 0.44 4.01 2.14
N LEU A 99 1.37 4.30 1.23
CA LEU A 99 1.49 3.62 -0.05
C LEU A 99 2.92 3.16 -0.26
N ASN A 100 3.07 1.87 -0.55
CA ASN A 100 4.29 1.30 -1.09
C ASN A 100 4.19 1.25 -2.62
N VAL A 101 5.23 1.70 -3.31
CA VAL A 101 5.25 1.76 -4.77
C VAL A 101 6.37 0.90 -5.33
N THR A 102 5.99 -0.18 -6.00
CA THR A 102 6.89 -0.97 -6.84
C THR A 102 6.82 -0.51 -8.30
N GLY A 103 7.62 -1.11 -9.17
CA GLY A 103 7.81 -0.61 -10.54
C GLY A 103 7.37 -1.58 -11.61
N GLN A 104 6.81 -1.07 -12.70
CA GLN A 104 6.53 -1.78 -13.92
C GLN A 104 7.60 -1.42 -14.97
N LEU A 105 8.16 -2.42 -15.63
CA LEU A 105 8.99 -2.26 -16.81
C LEU A 105 8.09 -2.29 -18.07
N GLU A 106 8.69 -2.17 -19.25
CA GLU A 106 7.98 -2.45 -20.50
C GLU A 106 7.43 -3.90 -20.53
N GLY A 107 6.29 -4.08 -21.19
CA GLY A 107 5.70 -5.40 -21.42
C GLY A 107 5.13 -6.11 -20.18
N ASP A 108 4.59 -5.37 -19.20
CA ASP A 108 3.95 -5.93 -17.99
C ASP A 108 4.87 -6.83 -17.14
N THR A 109 6.17 -6.58 -17.18
CA THR A 109 7.17 -7.24 -16.33
C THR A 109 7.62 -6.31 -15.20
N GLN A 110 8.21 -6.89 -14.15
CA GLN A 110 8.97 -6.11 -13.17
C GLN A 110 10.21 -6.84 -12.69
N ARG A 111 11.12 -6.10 -12.06
CA ARG A 111 12.31 -6.66 -11.40
C ARG A 111 12.58 -6.06 -10.02
N TYR A 112 11.78 -5.13 -9.53
CA TYR A 112 12.09 -4.37 -8.33
C TYR A 112 11.84 -5.20 -7.06
N ASN A 113 12.09 -4.63 -5.88
CA ASN A 113 11.64 -5.27 -4.65
C ASN A 113 10.14 -5.52 -4.75
N THR A 114 9.71 -6.72 -4.39
CA THR A 114 8.31 -7.07 -4.35
C THR A 114 7.66 -6.48 -3.09
N PRO A 115 6.35 -6.21 -3.11
CA PRO A 115 5.60 -5.87 -1.92
C PRO A 115 5.72 -6.89 -0.79
N GLY A 116 5.69 -8.19 -1.09
CA GLY A 116 5.66 -9.25 -0.06
C GLY A 116 4.54 -8.99 0.94
N HIS A 117 4.89 -8.82 2.20
CA HIS A 117 3.94 -8.55 3.28
C HIS A 117 3.34 -7.14 3.24
N SER A 118 3.82 -6.26 2.36
CA SER A 118 3.24 -4.93 2.13
C SER A 118 2.15 -4.86 1.05
N LYS A 119 1.77 -6.00 0.46
CA LYS A 119 0.86 -6.06 -0.69
C LYS A 119 -0.46 -5.28 -0.54
N TRP A 120 -1.02 -5.23 0.68
CA TRP A 120 -2.30 -4.55 0.98
C TRP A 120 -2.27 -3.03 0.83
N TRP A 121 -1.09 -2.43 0.89
CA TRP A 121 -0.87 -1.00 0.66
C TRP A 121 0.07 -0.73 -0.51
N SER A 122 0.18 -1.68 -1.44
CA SER A 122 1.12 -1.60 -2.54
C SER A 122 0.45 -1.47 -3.89
N VAL A 123 1.05 -0.67 -4.78
CA VAL A 123 0.69 -0.57 -6.18
C VAL A 123 1.95 -0.44 -7.04
N ALA A 124 1.91 -0.90 -8.28
CA ALA A 124 2.96 -0.73 -9.27
C ALA A 124 2.66 0.44 -10.20
N ALA A 125 3.69 1.09 -10.73
CA ALA A 125 3.55 2.09 -11.78
C ALA A 125 4.76 2.07 -12.72
N PRO A 126 4.67 2.66 -13.93
CA PRO A 126 5.78 2.73 -14.86
C PRO A 126 7.08 3.21 -14.21
N ALA A 127 8.13 2.43 -14.35
CA ALA A 127 9.39 2.62 -13.64
C ALA A 127 10.62 2.63 -14.55
N LYS A 128 10.54 2.09 -15.77
CA LYS A 128 11.62 2.14 -16.76
C LYS A 128 11.10 1.78 -18.16
N PRO A 129 11.53 2.49 -19.22
CA PRO A 129 12.27 3.76 -19.23
C PRO A 129 11.33 4.96 -18.97
N ILE A 130 11.71 5.89 -18.09
CA ILE A 130 10.92 7.10 -17.81
C ILE A 130 11.69 8.34 -18.28
N TYR A 131 11.17 9.00 -19.30
CA TYR A 131 11.67 10.28 -19.81
C TYR A 131 11.11 11.44 -18.98
N SER A 132 11.98 12.26 -18.40
CA SER A 132 11.57 13.38 -17.55
C SER A 132 12.64 14.46 -17.50
N THR A 133 12.37 15.54 -16.77
CA THR A 133 13.30 16.64 -16.58
C THR A 133 14.53 16.19 -15.78
N VAL A 134 15.70 16.67 -16.20
CA VAL A 134 16.98 16.51 -15.51
C VAL A 134 17.69 17.86 -15.46
N VAL A 135 18.71 17.95 -14.61
CA VAL A 135 19.59 19.11 -14.55
C VAL A 135 21.03 18.63 -14.65
N ASP A 136 21.81 19.30 -15.50
CA ASP A 136 23.25 19.10 -15.52
C ASP A 136 23.84 19.66 -14.21
N LEU A 137 24.44 18.78 -13.39
CA LEU A 137 24.92 19.15 -12.05
C LEU A 137 26.15 20.06 -12.07
N LYS A 138 26.84 20.23 -13.21
CA LYS A 138 28.02 21.09 -13.32
C LYS A 138 27.65 22.50 -13.76
N THR A 139 26.72 22.61 -14.69
CA THR A 139 26.34 23.87 -15.36
C THR A 139 25.01 24.43 -14.86
N GLY A 140 24.20 23.62 -14.16
CA GLY A 140 22.85 23.99 -13.74
C GLY A 140 21.83 24.07 -14.88
N LYS A 141 22.20 23.66 -16.10
CA LYS A 141 21.31 23.72 -17.26
C LYS A 141 20.21 22.67 -17.17
N ALA A 142 18.96 23.11 -17.37
CA ALA A 142 17.81 22.22 -17.48
C ALA A 142 17.85 21.45 -18.81
N ASP A 143 17.48 20.16 -18.76
CA ASP A 143 17.40 19.27 -19.91
C ASP A 143 16.36 18.18 -19.66
N TYR A 144 16.23 17.24 -20.59
CA TYR A 144 15.42 16.03 -20.45
C TYR A 144 16.28 14.78 -20.63
N GLY A 145 15.95 13.74 -19.87
CA GLY A 145 16.66 12.48 -19.94
C GLY A 145 15.82 11.31 -19.45
N THR A 146 16.31 10.11 -19.74
CA THR A 146 15.63 8.87 -19.36
C THR A 146 16.29 8.26 -18.13
N LYS A 147 15.48 7.93 -17.12
CA LYS A 147 15.92 7.22 -15.92
C LYS A 147 15.00 6.02 -15.65
N GLY A 148 15.32 5.24 -14.62
CA GLY A 148 14.40 4.22 -14.14
C GLY A 148 14.68 3.79 -12.70
N GLY A 149 13.68 3.15 -12.11
CA GLY A 149 13.65 2.81 -10.70
C GLY A 149 12.26 3.01 -10.09
N THR A 150 12.01 2.39 -8.95
CA THR A 150 10.78 2.66 -8.16
C THR A 150 10.64 4.13 -7.78
N SER A 151 11.75 4.88 -7.68
CA SER A 151 11.74 6.34 -7.54
C SER A 151 11.05 7.08 -8.69
N MET A 152 11.02 6.52 -9.90
CA MET A 152 10.26 7.07 -11.04
C MET A 152 8.82 6.56 -11.08
N ALA A 153 8.51 5.42 -10.45
CA ALA A 153 7.15 4.93 -10.31
C ALA A 153 6.33 5.75 -9.31
N ALA A 154 6.91 6.07 -8.15
CA ALA A 154 6.24 6.84 -7.09
C ALA A 154 5.63 8.20 -7.54
N PRO A 155 6.28 9.04 -8.37
CA PRO A 155 5.64 10.26 -8.88
C PRO A 155 4.44 9.99 -9.80
N HIS A 156 4.40 8.89 -10.57
CA HIS A 156 3.19 8.51 -11.32
C HIS A 156 2.02 8.23 -10.36
N VAL A 157 2.27 7.45 -9.30
CA VAL A 157 1.27 7.17 -8.25
C VAL A 157 0.81 8.46 -7.57
N THR A 158 1.74 9.37 -7.27
CA THR A 158 1.43 10.66 -6.64
C THR A 158 0.58 11.55 -7.56
N GLY A 159 0.89 11.59 -8.85
CA GLY A 159 0.09 12.30 -9.85
C GLY A 159 -1.32 11.71 -9.99
N ALA A 160 -1.44 10.38 -10.05
CA ALA A 160 -2.72 9.69 -10.09
C ALA A 160 -3.59 10.02 -8.87
N LEU A 161 -3.02 10.00 -7.65
CA LEU A 161 -3.71 10.45 -6.45
C LEU A 161 -4.26 11.87 -6.60
N GLY A 162 -3.46 12.80 -7.14
CA GLY A 162 -3.90 14.18 -7.37
C GLY A 162 -5.14 14.27 -8.26
N VAL A 163 -5.18 13.49 -9.34
CA VAL A 163 -6.34 13.44 -10.25
C VAL A 163 -7.56 12.81 -9.57
N ILE A 164 -7.38 11.71 -8.84
CA ILE A 164 -8.47 11.06 -8.10
C ILE A 164 -9.03 12.00 -7.01
N MET A 165 -8.16 12.75 -6.31
CA MET A 165 -8.59 13.77 -5.34
C MET A 165 -9.42 14.88 -5.98
N GLN A 166 -9.11 15.25 -7.22
CA GLN A 166 -9.88 16.24 -7.98
C GLN A 166 -11.23 15.67 -8.43
N ARG A 167 -11.28 14.39 -8.84
CA ARG A 167 -12.51 13.71 -9.25
C ARG A 167 -13.49 13.49 -8.09
N TYR A 168 -12.99 13.23 -6.88
CA TYR A 168 -13.79 12.96 -5.69
C TYR A 168 -13.49 13.95 -4.56
N PRO A 169 -13.92 15.22 -4.69
CA PRO A 169 -13.60 16.26 -3.70
C PRO A 169 -14.23 15.99 -2.32
N TYR A 170 -15.23 15.10 -2.26
CA TYR A 170 -15.93 14.70 -1.03
C TYR A 170 -15.29 13.50 -0.31
N MET A 171 -14.30 12.84 -0.91
CA MET A 171 -13.59 11.71 -0.30
C MET A 171 -12.40 12.18 0.55
N ASN A 172 -12.24 11.55 1.71
CA ASN A 172 -11.03 11.70 2.52
C ASN A 172 -9.85 10.94 1.88
N ASN A 173 -8.65 11.16 2.39
CA ASN A 173 -7.43 10.58 1.82
C ASN A 173 -7.37 9.04 1.88
N ALA A 174 -7.93 8.42 2.92
CA ALA A 174 -7.98 6.95 3.01
C ALA A 174 -8.89 6.36 1.92
N GLN A 175 -10.02 7.00 1.64
CA GLN A 175 -10.94 6.60 0.57
C GLN A 175 -10.34 6.80 -0.82
N ILE A 176 -9.65 7.92 -1.04
CA ILE A 176 -8.91 8.18 -2.29
C ILE A 176 -7.85 7.10 -2.54
N ARG A 177 -7.11 6.71 -1.49
CA ARG A 177 -6.13 5.62 -1.55
C ARG A 177 -6.81 4.30 -1.88
N GLU A 178 -7.96 4.01 -1.27
CA GLU A 178 -8.72 2.80 -1.55
C GLU A 178 -9.22 2.75 -3.00
N VAL A 179 -9.71 3.86 -3.56
CA VAL A 179 -10.05 3.95 -4.99
C VAL A 179 -8.82 3.62 -5.84
N LEU A 180 -7.69 4.29 -5.62
CA LEU A 180 -6.44 4.03 -6.37
C LEU A 180 -6.04 2.55 -6.36
N LEU A 181 -6.09 1.91 -5.19
CA LEU A 181 -5.67 0.52 -5.02
C LEU A 181 -6.66 -0.45 -5.65
N THR A 182 -7.95 -0.29 -5.36
CA THR A 182 -8.98 -1.26 -5.76
C THR A 182 -9.32 -1.20 -7.25
N THR A 183 -8.93 -0.13 -7.94
CA THR A 183 -9.08 -0.01 -9.40
C THR A 183 -7.82 -0.38 -10.17
N ALA A 184 -6.71 -0.73 -9.50
CA ALA A 184 -5.46 -1.10 -10.17
C ALA A 184 -5.63 -2.33 -11.07
N ARG A 185 -4.93 -2.33 -12.20
CA ARG A 185 -4.98 -3.37 -13.23
C ARG A 185 -4.11 -4.56 -12.86
N GLN A 186 -4.70 -5.76 -12.91
CA GLN A 186 -4.04 -7.04 -12.60
C GLN A 186 -3.85 -7.95 -13.83
N ILE A 187 -4.42 -7.56 -14.96
CA ILE A 187 -4.49 -8.32 -16.23
C ILE A 187 -3.88 -7.50 -17.38
N HIS A 188 -3.50 -8.16 -18.47
CA HIS A 188 -2.95 -7.51 -19.65
C HIS A 188 -4.00 -6.63 -20.35
N ASP A 189 -3.57 -5.43 -20.77
CA ASP A 189 -4.27 -4.53 -21.71
C ASP A 189 -5.80 -4.45 -21.57
N ASP A 190 -6.31 -4.38 -20.34
CA ASP A 190 -7.75 -4.32 -20.02
C ASP A 190 -8.49 -3.15 -20.68
N PHE A 191 -7.74 -2.12 -21.08
CA PHE A 191 -8.23 -0.99 -21.84
C PHE A 191 -8.58 -1.35 -23.29
N LYS A 192 -7.75 -2.18 -23.95
CA LYS A 192 -7.97 -2.57 -25.35
C LYS A 192 -8.77 -3.86 -25.48
N GLU A 193 -8.62 -4.76 -24.52
CA GLU A 193 -9.26 -6.08 -24.52
C GLU A 193 -9.92 -6.33 -23.15
N PRO A 194 -11.10 -5.74 -22.87
CA PRO A 194 -11.77 -5.86 -21.57
C PRO A 194 -12.14 -7.29 -21.16
N ALA A 195 -12.17 -8.22 -22.13
CA ALA A 195 -12.41 -9.64 -21.91
C ALA A 195 -11.13 -10.45 -21.64
N ASP A 196 -9.95 -9.84 -21.75
CA ASP A 196 -8.69 -10.51 -21.46
C ASP A 196 -8.58 -10.75 -19.95
N THR A 197 -8.46 -12.01 -19.55
CA THR A 197 -8.28 -12.41 -18.15
C THR A 197 -6.83 -12.84 -17.85
N ARG A 198 -5.92 -12.72 -18.83
CA ARG A 198 -4.51 -13.06 -18.66
C ARG A 198 -3.89 -12.09 -17.69
N LYS A 199 -3.42 -12.63 -16.57
CA LYS A 199 -2.74 -11.87 -15.53
C LYS A 199 -1.42 -11.28 -16.03
N ILE A 200 -1.04 -10.12 -15.50
CA ILE A 200 0.29 -9.55 -15.73
C ILE A 200 1.40 -10.51 -15.24
N SER A 201 2.60 -10.39 -15.81
CA SER A 201 3.67 -11.38 -15.63
C SER A 201 3.95 -11.68 -14.14
N GLY A 202 3.82 -12.94 -13.73
CA GLY A 202 4.12 -13.37 -12.36
C GLY A 202 3.11 -12.92 -11.30
N PHE A 203 1.93 -12.42 -11.68
CA PHE A 203 0.82 -12.20 -10.75
C PHE A 203 0.14 -13.54 -10.46
N SER A 204 0.19 -13.96 -9.21
CA SER A 204 -0.20 -15.29 -8.74
C SER A 204 -1.52 -15.31 -7.97
N ALA A 205 -1.83 -14.22 -7.26
CA ALA A 205 -3.07 -14.09 -6.49
C ALA A 205 -4.32 -14.20 -7.38
N ALA A 206 -5.46 -14.53 -6.78
CA ALA A 206 -6.76 -14.46 -7.46
C ALA A 206 -7.04 -13.02 -7.91
N LEU A 207 -7.79 -12.85 -9.01
CA LEU A 207 -8.19 -11.51 -9.46
C LEU A 207 -9.05 -10.84 -8.38
N GLY A 208 -8.80 -9.56 -8.16
CA GLY A 208 -9.37 -8.78 -7.06
C GLY A 208 -8.61 -8.90 -5.74
N VAL A 209 -7.55 -9.69 -5.64
CA VAL A 209 -6.74 -9.82 -4.41
C VAL A 209 -5.33 -9.26 -4.66
N PRO A 210 -4.74 -8.48 -3.73
CA PRO A 210 -3.37 -8.00 -3.90
C PRO A 210 -2.36 -9.16 -3.87
N ASP A 211 -1.38 -9.10 -4.76
CA ASP A 211 -0.34 -10.10 -4.99
C ASP A 211 0.98 -9.72 -4.30
N GLU A 212 1.76 -10.71 -3.87
CA GLU A 212 3.04 -10.45 -3.20
C GLU A 212 4.06 -9.77 -4.12
N ARG A 213 3.98 -9.97 -5.44
CA ARG A 213 4.87 -9.36 -6.43
C ARG A 213 4.39 -7.99 -6.86
N TRP A 214 3.09 -7.81 -7.08
CA TRP A 214 2.55 -6.59 -7.70
C TRP A 214 1.72 -5.70 -6.76
N GLY A 215 1.43 -6.15 -5.55
CA GLY A 215 0.43 -5.52 -4.70
C GLY A 215 -0.93 -5.57 -5.40
N TRP A 216 -1.65 -4.47 -5.39
CA TRP A 216 -2.94 -4.35 -6.06
C TRP A 216 -2.88 -4.45 -7.60
N GLY A 217 -1.71 -4.33 -8.20
CA GLY A 217 -1.51 -4.31 -9.66
C GLY A 217 -0.87 -3.01 -10.12
N VAL A 218 -0.99 -2.71 -11.40
CA VAL A 218 -0.48 -1.46 -12.01
C VAL A 218 -1.54 -0.36 -11.88
N VAL A 219 -1.15 0.87 -11.53
CA VAL A 219 -2.07 2.02 -11.47
C VAL A 219 -2.90 2.12 -12.76
N ASP A 220 -4.21 2.22 -12.59
CA ASP A 220 -5.17 2.45 -13.66
C ASP A 220 -6.03 3.67 -13.29
N LEU A 221 -5.68 4.81 -13.88
CA LEU A 221 -6.38 6.06 -13.64
C LEU A 221 -7.74 6.11 -14.34
N TYR A 222 -7.91 5.38 -15.44
CA TYR A 222 -9.17 5.34 -16.17
C TYR A 222 -10.26 4.69 -15.31
N LYS A 223 -10.02 3.48 -14.80
CA LYS A 223 -10.96 2.82 -13.88
C LYS A 223 -11.18 3.63 -12.61
N ALA A 224 -10.15 4.28 -12.09
CA ALA A 224 -10.27 5.14 -10.91
C ALA A 224 -11.27 6.29 -11.07
N MET A 225 -11.67 6.69 -12.29
CA MET A 225 -12.66 7.76 -12.51
C MET A 225 -14.13 7.32 -12.32
N PHE A 226 -14.37 6.02 -12.14
CA PHE A 226 -15.71 5.41 -12.09
C PHE A 226 -16.09 4.83 -10.72
N GLY A 227 -15.39 5.23 -9.66
CA GLY A 227 -15.65 4.83 -8.27
C GLY A 227 -14.66 3.76 -7.78
N PRO A 228 -14.80 3.27 -6.54
CA PRO A 228 -13.97 2.17 -6.05
C PRO A 228 -14.24 0.88 -6.84
N GLY A 229 -13.24 0.00 -6.95
CA GLY A 229 -13.44 -1.34 -7.51
C GLY A 229 -13.86 -2.36 -6.45
N GLN A 230 -13.55 -2.08 -5.19
CA GLN A 230 -13.90 -2.91 -4.04
C GLN A 230 -14.08 -2.06 -2.79
N LEU A 231 -14.80 -2.59 -1.80
CA LEU A 231 -14.85 -2.04 -0.45
C LEU A 231 -14.01 -2.92 0.49
N LEU A 232 -13.01 -2.34 1.14
CA LEU A 232 -12.07 -3.07 2.00
C LEU A 232 -12.48 -3.10 3.48
N GLY A 233 -13.77 -2.88 3.75
CA GLY A 233 -14.35 -2.65 5.06
C GLY A 233 -15.41 -1.55 4.95
N VAL A 234 -15.42 -0.62 5.91
CA VAL A 234 -16.36 0.51 5.91
C VAL A 234 -15.89 1.65 5.00
N PHE A 235 -16.68 1.93 3.96
CA PHE A 235 -16.50 3.07 3.05
C PHE A 235 -17.58 4.14 3.32
N ASP A 236 -17.24 5.15 4.14
CA ASP A 236 -18.17 6.19 4.61
C ASP A 236 -18.04 7.51 3.84
N VAL A 237 -18.86 7.72 2.81
CA VAL A 237 -18.80 8.90 1.93
C VAL A 237 -19.81 9.98 2.32
N ASN A 238 -19.35 11.23 2.38
CA ASN A 238 -20.18 12.40 2.63
C ASN A 238 -20.38 13.24 1.35
N LEU A 239 -21.39 12.86 0.57
CA LEU A 239 -21.64 13.39 -0.77
C LEU A 239 -22.84 14.36 -0.76
N ASN A 240 -22.58 15.63 -1.07
CA ASN A 240 -23.60 16.71 -1.12
C ASN A 240 -24.03 17.11 -2.55
N SER A 241 -23.38 16.58 -3.57
CA SER A 241 -23.76 16.70 -4.98
C SER A 241 -24.10 15.33 -5.54
N ASP A 242 -24.78 15.25 -6.67
CA ASP A 242 -24.99 13.94 -7.30
C ASP A 242 -23.66 13.39 -7.86
N ASP A 243 -23.45 12.08 -7.79
CA ASP A 243 -22.33 11.38 -8.42
C ASP A 243 -22.74 9.96 -8.82
N ILE A 244 -21.98 9.37 -9.75
CA ILE A 244 -22.21 8.02 -10.27
C ILE A 244 -20.94 7.20 -10.10
N TYR A 245 -21.06 6.03 -9.48
CA TYR A 245 -20.06 4.98 -9.54
C TYR A 245 -20.52 3.92 -10.53
N SER A 246 -19.76 3.76 -11.60
CA SER A 246 -20.04 2.81 -12.69
C SER A 246 -19.14 1.58 -12.67
N ASN A 247 -18.13 1.54 -11.79
CA ASN A 247 -17.37 0.32 -11.55
C ASN A 247 -18.24 -0.73 -10.87
N ASN A 248 -17.97 -2.01 -11.16
CA ASN A 248 -18.48 -3.12 -10.37
C ASN A 248 -17.76 -3.10 -9.01
N ILE A 249 -18.52 -2.97 -7.92
CA ILE A 249 -17.95 -2.91 -6.57
C ILE A 249 -18.12 -4.26 -5.88
N SER A 250 -17.02 -4.92 -5.51
CA SER A 250 -17.04 -6.17 -4.74
C SER A 250 -16.34 -6.02 -3.38
N ASP A 251 -16.22 -7.11 -2.63
CA ASP A 251 -15.47 -7.17 -1.36
C ASP A 251 -14.63 -8.46 -1.26
N VAL A 252 -14.23 -9.00 -2.42
CA VAL A 252 -13.44 -10.24 -2.54
C VAL A 252 -12.12 -10.13 -1.76
N ALA A 253 -11.47 -8.97 -1.83
CA ALA A 253 -10.20 -8.74 -1.16
C ALA A 253 -10.32 -8.82 0.36
N ILE A 254 -11.28 -8.15 0.99
CA ILE A 254 -11.39 -8.16 2.46
C ILE A 254 -11.75 -9.56 2.99
N LYS A 255 -12.54 -10.33 2.23
CA LYS A 255 -12.79 -11.75 2.53
C LYS A 255 -11.51 -12.59 2.41
N PHE A 256 -10.69 -12.35 1.40
CA PHE A 256 -9.38 -13.01 1.29
C PHE A 256 -8.46 -12.62 2.45
N ARG A 257 -8.44 -11.33 2.84
CA ARG A 257 -7.63 -10.85 3.97
C ARG A 257 -7.95 -11.57 5.26
N LYS A 258 -9.21 -11.95 5.49
CA LYS A 258 -9.60 -12.80 6.62
C LYS A 258 -8.79 -14.09 6.70
N THR A 259 -8.55 -14.75 5.56
CA THR A 259 -7.81 -16.02 5.55
C THR A 259 -6.35 -15.84 5.98
N GLU A 260 -5.75 -14.72 5.60
CA GLU A 260 -4.40 -14.36 6.04
C GLU A 260 -4.37 -13.98 7.51
N ASP A 261 -5.33 -13.20 7.97
CA ASP A 261 -5.46 -12.77 9.36
C ASP A 261 -5.71 -13.98 10.28
N ASP A 262 -6.55 -14.94 9.88
CA ASP A 262 -6.78 -16.19 10.61
C ASP A 262 -5.50 -17.05 10.69
N THR A 263 -4.68 -17.04 9.64
CA THR A 263 -3.40 -17.76 9.59
C THR A 263 -2.38 -17.10 10.51
N GLU A 264 -2.26 -15.78 10.44
CA GLU A 264 -1.38 -15.00 11.29
C GLU A 264 -1.77 -15.09 12.77
N ALA A 265 -3.07 -15.08 13.09
CA ALA A 265 -3.56 -15.19 14.46
C ALA A 265 -3.10 -16.49 15.14
N LYS A 266 -3.07 -17.61 14.41
CA LYS A 266 -2.59 -18.90 14.93
C LYS A 266 -1.10 -18.83 15.29
N ILE A 267 -0.28 -18.33 14.36
CA ILE A 267 1.16 -18.15 14.56
C ILE A 267 1.43 -17.21 15.73
N TRP A 268 0.70 -16.09 15.80
CA TRP A 268 0.85 -15.09 16.83
C TRP A 268 0.48 -15.62 18.22
N THR A 269 -0.60 -16.41 18.33
CA THR A 269 -1.03 -17.00 19.60
C THR A 269 0.08 -17.86 20.23
N GLU A 270 0.71 -18.72 19.44
CA GLU A 270 1.82 -19.56 19.91
C GLU A 270 3.02 -18.70 20.30
N ARG A 271 3.42 -17.77 19.43
CA ARG A 271 4.59 -16.92 19.65
C ARG A 271 4.43 -15.98 20.86
N LYS A 272 3.25 -15.40 21.05
CA LYS A 272 2.94 -14.53 22.18
C LYS A 272 3.08 -15.29 23.50
N ALA A 273 2.57 -16.51 23.57
CA ALA A 273 2.69 -17.36 24.76
C ALA A 273 4.14 -17.76 25.08
N GLU A 274 5.02 -17.85 24.08
CA GLU A 274 6.46 -18.02 24.31
C GLU A 274 7.10 -16.76 24.88
N LEU A 275 6.82 -15.60 24.27
CA LEU A 275 7.37 -14.31 24.71
C LEU A 275 6.94 -13.98 26.15
N GLU A 276 5.68 -14.24 26.51
CA GLU A 276 5.14 -13.97 27.85
C GLU A 276 5.76 -14.83 28.97
N LYS A 277 6.43 -15.95 28.63
CA LYS A 277 7.17 -16.77 29.59
C LYS A 277 8.57 -16.24 29.90
N ILE A 278 9.10 -15.32 29.09
CA ILE A 278 10.45 -14.80 29.24
C ILE A 278 10.42 -13.65 30.27
N ALA A 279 11.02 -13.86 31.44
CA ALA A 279 11.01 -12.88 32.52
C ALA A 279 11.67 -11.54 32.14
N ASN A 280 12.74 -11.57 31.32
CA ASN A 280 13.48 -10.39 30.89
C ASN A 280 13.64 -10.39 29.37
N LEU A 281 12.64 -9.85 28.67
CA LEU A 281 12.68 -9.69 27.22
C LEU A 281 13.82 -8.76 26.78
N THR A 282 14.53 -9.11 25.72
CA THR A 282 15.46 -8.19 25.02
C THR A 282 14.70 -7.02 24.39
N PRO A 283 15.36 -5.90 24.04
CA PRO A 283 14.71 -4.81 23.32
C PRO A 283 13.99 -5.25 22.04
N GLU A 284 14.58 -6.18 21.28
CA GLU A 284 14.00 -6.74 20.05
C GLU A 284 12.76 -7.59 20.36
N GLN A 285 12.80 -8.41 21.41
CA GLN A 285 11.65 -9.22 21.82
C GLN A 285 10.49 -8.36 22.36
N LYS A 286 10.79 -7.24 23.04
CA LYS A 286 9.77 -6.25 23.42
C LYS A 286 9.13 -5.63 22.18
N ALA A 287 9.94 -5.22 21.21
CA ALA A 287 9.44 -4.68 19.94
C ALA A 287 8.60 -5.72 19.16
N GLU A 288 9.04 -6.98 19.12
CA GLU A 288 8.27 -8.09 18.53
C GLU A 288 6.89 -8.22 19.20
N LEU A 289 6.85 -8.20 20.54
CA LEU A 289 5.61 -8.27 21.30
C LEU A 289 4.67 -7.09 21.01
N GLU A 290 5.20 -5.87 20.97
CA GLU A 290 4.44 -4.65 20.63
C GLU A 290 3.86 -4.73 19.21
N ILE A 291 4.66 -5.15 18.23
CA ILE A 291 4.23 -5.31 16.84
C ILE A 291 3.13 -6.37 16.74
N GLY A 292 3.32 -7.54 17.36
CA GLY A 292 2.35 -8.62 17.34
C GLY A 292 1.01 -8.21 17.96
N ASN A 293 1.03 -7.52 19.11
CA ASN A 293 -0.17 -6.98 19.75
C ASN A 293 -0.86 -5.92 18.88
N ALA A 294 -0.11 -5.03 18.22
CA ALA A 294 -0.69 -4.03 17.32
C ALA A 294 -1.36 -4.68 16.09
N ARG A 295 -0.76 -5.74 15.54
CA ARG A 295 -1.32 -6.53 14.45
C ARG A 295 -2.55 -7.32 14.89
N GLU A 296 -2.54 -7.87 16.09
CA GLU A 296 -3.70 -8.49 16.74
C GLU A 296 -4.89 -7.52 16.83
N GLY A 297 -4.69 -6.32 17.37
CA GLY A 297 -5.75 -5.32 17.43
C GLY A 297 -6.29 -4.91 16.04
N ALA A 298 -5.43 -4.87 15.02
CA ALA A 298 -5.88 -4.58 13.65
C ALA A 298 -6.75 -5.72 13.06
N ARG A 299 -6.45 -6.98 13.39
CA ARG A 299 -7.28 -8.14 13.01
C ARG A 299 -8.62 -8.13 13.74
N GLU A 300 -8.61 -7.83 15.04
CA GLU A 300 -9.83 -7.72 15.85
C GLU A 300 -10.76 -6.62 15.33
N LEU A 301 -10.21 -5.48 14.92
CA LEU A 301 -10.98 -4.41 14.30
C LEU A 301 -11.67 -4.90 13.02
N ARG A 302 -10.93 -5.53 12.09
CA ARG A 302 -11.51 -6.07 10.85
C ARG A 302 -12.54 -7.17 11.12
N ALA A 303 -12.31 -8.00 12.14
CA ALA A 303 -13.27 -9.01 12.59
C ALA A 303 -14.56 -8.38 13.13
N SER A 304 -14.45 -7.28 13.90
CA SER A 304 -15.62 -6.53 14.39
C SER A 304 -16.42 -5.86 13.27
N GLU A 305 -15.76 -5.56 12.14
CA GLU A 305 -16.37 -5.07 10.91
C GLU A 305 -16.87 -6.20 9.99
N GLY A 306 -16.71 -7.47 10.38
CA GLY A 306 -17.26 -8.63 9.69
C GLY A 306 -16.50 -9.12 8.47
N TYR A 307 -15.36 -8.52 8.11
CA TYR A 307 -14.64 -8.78 6.85
C TYR A 307 -15.53 -8.66 5.61
N GLU A 308 -16.43 -7.68 5.62
CA GLU A 308 -17.37 -7.40 4.53
C GLU A 308 -17.28 -5.94 4.08
N GLY A 309 -17.59 -5.70 2.81
CA GLY A 309 -17.65 -4.36 2.26
C GLY A 309 -18.92 -3.64 2.68
N THR A 310 -18.82 -2.56 3.46
CA THR A 310 -19.97 -1.75 3.91
C THR A 310 -19.91 -0.35 3.30
N LEU A 311 -20.98 0.08 2.64
CA LEU A 311 -21.11 1.44 2.11
C LEU A 311 -21.98 2.29 3.04
N ILE A 312 -21.45 3.41 3.54
CA ILE A 312 -22.23 4.41 4.27
C ILE A 312 -22.32 5.67 3.40
N LYS A 313 -23.55 6.11 3.12
CA LYS A 313 -23.84 7.33 2.38
C LYS A 313 -24.39 8.42 3.30
N ARG A 314 -23.72 9.56 3.30
CA ARG A 314 -24.11 10.81 3.99
C ARG A 314 -24.19 11.97 3.00
N GLY A 315 -24.72 13.09 3.46
CA GLY A 315 -24.91 14.29 2.64
C GLY A 315 -26.15 14.21 1.75
N GLN A 316 -26.61 15.36 1.26
CA GLN A 316 -27.92 15.46 0.59
C GLN A 316 -27.94 14.95 -0.85
N GLY A 317 -26.78 14.73 -1.47
CA GLY A 317 -26.66 14.31 -2.87
C GLY A 317 -27.10 12.86 -3.11
N THR A 318 -27.29 12.52 -4.37
CA THR A 318 -27.56 11.17 -4.88
C THR A 318 -26.26 10.46 -5.22
N LEU A 319 -26.07 9.24 -4.73
CA LEU A 319 -25.03 8.35 -5.24
C LEU A 319 -25.68 7.26 -6.09
N SER A 320 -25.45 7.26 -7.39
CA SER A 320 -25.93 6.20 -8.27
C SER A 320 -24.89 5.09 -8.39
N LEU A 321 -25.28 3.85 -8.12
CA LEU A 321 -24.42 2.67 -8.25
C LEU A 321 -24.78 1.92 -9.53
N ALA A 322 -24.15 2.27 -10.64
CA ALA A 322 -24.50 1.80 -11.97
C ALA A 322 -23.79 0.49 -12.39
N GLY A 323 -22.80 0.02 -11.62
CA GLY A 323 -22.12 -1.25 -11.89
C GLY A 323 -22.81 -2.47 -11.28
N ASP A 324 -22.33 -3.67 -11.63
CA ASP A 324 -22.75 -4.95 -11.07
C ASP A 324 -22.13 -5.16 -9.67
N ASN A 325 -22.74 -4.55 -8.67
CA ASN A 325 -22.23 -4.57 -7.29
C ASN A 325 -22.49 -5.92 -6.60
N SER A 326 -21.47 -6.45 -5.93
CA SER A 326 -21.47 -7.77 -5.27
C SER A 326 -20.86 -7.76 -3.86
N TYR A 327 -20.54 -6.59 -3.31
CA TYR A 327 -20.16 -6.50 -1.89
C TYR A 327 -21.31 -6.99 -1.00
N THR A 328 -20.99 -7.65 0.12
CA THR A 328 -21.98 -8.34 0.94
C THR A 328 -22.33 -7.65 2.25
N GLY A 329 -21.57 -6.62 2.63
CA GLY A 329 -21.90 -5.82 3.81
C GLY A 329 -23.05 -4.86 3.57
N LYS A 330 -23.35 -4.06 4.60
CA LYS A 330 -24.54 -3.21 4.59
C LYS A 330 -24.36 -1.98 3.70
N THR A 331 -25.46 -1.58 3.07
CA THR A 331 -25.63 -0.25 2.49
C THR A 331 -26.45 0.61 3.43
N ILE A 332 -25.82 1.58 4.07
CA ILE A 332 -26.43 2.42 5.11
C ILE A 332 -26.59 3.85 4.58
N ILE A 333 -27.84 4.28 4.40
CA ILE A 333 -28.17 5.64 4.00
C ILE A 333 -28.45 6.46 5.27
N LYS A 334 -27.55 7.39 5.58
CA LYS A 334 -27.70 8.37 6.67
C LYS A 334 -28.12 9.76 6.18
N GLY A 335 -28.18 9.97 4.87
CA GLY A 335 -28.67 11.18 4.23
C GLY A 335 -28.63 11.08 2.69
N GLY A 336 -29.46 11.87 2.02
CA GLY A 336 -29.62 11.82 0.56
C GLY A 336 -30.24 10.51 0.11
N LYS A 337 -29.82 10.00 -1.06
CA LYS A 337 -30.29 8.72 -1.60
C LYS A 337 -29.18 7.95 -2.31
N ILE A 338 -29.38 6.64 -2.42
CA ILE A 338 -28.65 5.76 -3.34
C ILE A 338 -29.65 5.26 -4.37
N THR A 339 -29.23 5.18 -5.64
CA THR A 339 -30.06 4.66 -6.74
C THR A 339 -29.35 3.60 -7.53
#